data_AF-A0A8C5CTL7-F1
#
_entry.id   AF-A0A8C5CTL7-F1
#
_cell.length_a   1.000
_cell.length_b   1.000
_cell.length_c   1.000
_cell.angle_alpha   90.00
_cell.angle_beta   90.00
_cell.angle_gamma   90.00
#
_symmetry.space_group_name_H-M   'P 1'
#
loop_
_entity.id
_entity.type
_entity.pdbx_description
1 polymer ?
#
loop_
_entity_poly.entity_id
_entity_poly.type
_entity_poly.pdbx_seq_one_letter_code
_entity_poly.pdbx_strand_id
1 'polypeptide(L)'
;MARKSMQHLNSSLGRQTSVLNLLANIFFVFCLMTSKTQQVKQPLTILLGSMVSFTILYLLFFTLMTCILEWVESFVVVNIIYAIVTFLTRGNMTTYVWLMFYYYIMIVPSQQVLLLWVKKKIQSIIYLMMLLDGVIFLGEACFQIIYIMDYSRFYNGTESVYDEIDIAFFSIVNIYMFLCLFVMMISCFATTHYLNKHMKSLSASVGSLSNSRLHSQIRVTVTGIAQGGLCFLCTMWNPLYVISYFLSPYFYFDAYIHITVLNLYISGTTVNLGVGQTLFRERAVHVWEAVKKILCTGKAPVPVIESLADYQRL
;
A
#
# COMPACT_ATOMS: atom_id res chain seq x y z
N MET A 1 4.95 19.54 -29.30
CA MET A 1 4.02 18.46 -29.69
C MET A 1 4.22 17.19 -28.84
N ALA A 2 5.44 16.66 -28.71
CA ALA A 2 5.75 15.47 -27.89
C ALA A 2 5.43 15.58 -26.38
N ARG A 3 5.58 16.76 -25.77
CA ARG A 3 5.27 16.98 -24.34
C ARG A 3 3.76 16.93 -24.05
N LYS A 4 2.93 17.47 -24.95
CA LYS A 4 1.45 17.41 -24.84
C LYS A 4 0.90 15.99 -25.10
N SER A 5 1.49 15.25 -26.04
CA SER A 5 1.10 13.85 -26.27
C SER A 5 1.51 12.93 -25.12
N MET A 6 2.68 13.15 -24.50
CA MET A 6 3.07 12.44 -23.27
C MET A 6 2.18 12.79 -22.07
N GLN A 7 1.80 14.06 -21.89
CA GLN A 7 0.82 14.45 -20.87
C GLN A 7 -0.53 13.77 -21.07
N HIS A 8 -1.01 13.68 -22.31
CA HIS A 8 -2.31 13.08 -22.61
C HIS A 8 -2.30 11.56 -22.44
N LEU A 9 -1.20 10.89 -22.79
CA LEU A 9 -1.02 9.46 -22.59
C LEU A 9 -0.89 9.10 -21.12
N ASN A 10 -0.07 9.87 -20.37
CA ASN A 10 0.16 9.63 -18.95
C ASN A 10 -1.09 9.95 -18.10
N SER A 11 -1.84 10.99 -18.46
CA SER A 11 -3.11 11.30 -17.80
C SER A 11 -4.20 10.26 -18.10
N SER A 12 -4.21 9.65 -19.28
CA SER A 12 -5.16 8.59 -19.64
C SER A 12 -4.84 7.28 -18.90
N LEU A 13 -3.59 6.83 -18.96
CA LEU A 13 -3.13 5.61 -18.28
C LEU A 13 -3.24 5.73 -16.76
N GLY A 14 -2.86 6.90 -16.21
CA GLY A 14 -2.99 7.20 -14.79
C GLY A 14 -4.44 7.19 -14.32
N ARG A 15 -5.38 7.74 -15.12
CA ARG A 15 -6.82 7.72 -14.81
C ARG A 15 -7.40 6.31 -14.77
N GLN A 16 -7.12 5.49 -15.77
CA GLN A 16 -7.61 4.10 -15.81
C GLN A 16 -7.12 3.28 -14.62
N THR A 17 -5.81 3.39 -14.34
CA THR A 17 -5.18 2.71 -13.20
C THR A 17 -5.75 3.21 -11.86
N SER A 18 -6.01 4.52 -11.75
CA SER A 18 -6.61 5.13 -10.56
C SER A 18 -8.02 4.59 -10.28
N VAL A 19 -8.88 4.48 -11.29
CA VAL A 19 -10.25 3.94 -11.13
C VAL A 19 -10.23 2.49 -10.66
N LEU A 20 -9.40 1.64 -11.26
CA LEU A 20 -9.28 0.23 -10.85
C LEU A 20 -8.79 0.11 -9.40
N ASN A 21 -7.77 0.90 -9.04
CA ASN A 21 -7.27 0.91 -7.67
C ASN A 21 -8.31 1.42 -6.68
N LEU A 22 -9.11 2.44 -7.04
CA LEU A 22 -10.16 2.97 -6.19
C LEU A 22 -11.25 1.91 -5.93
N LEU A 23 -11.71 1.23 -6.98
CA LEU A 23 -12.68 0.15 -6.86
C LEU A 23 -12.17 -1.01 -5.98
N ALA A 24 -10.91 -1.41 -6.17
CA ALA A 24 -10.27 -2.44 -5.34
C ALA A 24 -10.19 -2.01 -3.87
N ASN A 25 -9.81 -0.76 -3.59
CA ASN A 25 -9.71 -0.27 -2.22
C ASN A 25 -11.08 -0.07 -1.55
N ILE A 26 -12.12 0.35 -2.28
CA ILE A 26 -13.50 0.37 -1.77
C ILE A 26 -13.93 -1.05 -1.37
N PHE A 27 -13.63 -2.04 -2.22
CA PHE A 27 -13.87 -3.45 -1.90
C PHE A 27 -13.10 -3.89 -0.63
N PHE A 28 -11.85 -3.45 -0.44
CA PHE A 28 -11.08 -3.75 0.76
C PHE A 28 -11.68 -3.11 2.03
N VAL A 29 -12.17 -1.86 1.95
CA VAL A 29 -12.90 -1.22 3.05
C VAL A 29 -14.14 -2.04 3.40
N PHE A 30 -14.94 -2.43 2.40
CA PHE A 30 -16.10 -3.28 2.62
C PHE A 30 -15.71 -4.60 3.31
N CYS A 31 -14.64 -5.26 2.87
CA CYS A 31 -14.13 -6.48 3.49
C CYS A 31 -13.71 -6.27 4.95
N LEU A 32 -13.04 -5.17 5.26
CA LEU A 32 -12.61 -4.83 6.63
C LEU A 32 -13.81 -4.56 7.53
N MET A 33 -14.81 -3.80 7.07
CA MET A 33 -16.01 -3.49 7.85
C MET A 33 -16.91 -4.71 8.09
N THR A 34 -16.99 -5.62 7.12
CA THR A 34 -17.85 -6.82 7.19
C THR A 34 -17.19 -7.99 7.91
N SER A 35 -15.87 -7.91 8.15
CA SER A 35 -15.15 -8.85 8.99
C SER A 35 -15.63 -8.68 10.43
N LYS A 36 -16.50 -9.58 10.90
CA LYS A 36 -16.88 -9.65 12.32
C LYS A 36 -15.58 -9.56 13.14
N THR A 37 -15.50 -8.49 13.93
CA THR A 37 -14.32 -7.91 14.59
C THR A 37 -13.55 -8.84 15.55
N GLN A 38 -13.88 -10.14 15.57
CA GLN A 38 -13.37 -11.16 16.49
C GLN A 38 -12.33 -12.11 15.90
N GLN A 39 -12.15 -12.22 14.57
CA GLN A 39 -11.18 -13.16 13.98
C GLN A 39 -9.81 -12.56 13.60
N VAL A 40 -9.72 -11.24 13.37
CA VAL A 40 -8.47 -10.58 12.97
C VAL A 40 -7.87 -9.83 14.16
N LYS A 41 -6.60 -10.08 14.47
CA LYS A 41 -5.89 -9.40 15.58
C LYS A 41 -5.91 -7.88 15.35
N GLN A 42 -6.31 -7.12 16.38
CA GLN A 42 -6.44 -5.65 16.33
C GLN A 42 -5.31 -4.88 15.60
N PRO A 43 -4.00 -5.13 15.85
CA PRO A 43 -2.94 -4.38 15.15
C PRO A 43 -2.91 -4.64 13.64
N LEU A 44 -3.27 -5.85 13.20
CA LEU A 44 -3.32 -6.19 11.78
C LEU A 44 -4.46 -5.44 11.07
N THR A 45 -5.64 -5.37 11.69
CA THR A 45 -6.77 -4.62 11.14
C THR A 45 -6.44 -3.15 10.96
N ILE A 46 -5.74 -2.54 11.93
CA ILE A 46 -5.36 -1.13 11.88
C ILE A 46 -4.32 -0.87 10.79
N LEU A 47 -3.29 -1.72 10.66
CA LEU A 47 -2.30 -1.63 9.58
C LEU A 47 -2.96 -1.77 8.20
N LEU A 48 -3.84 -2.75 8.02
CA LEU A 48 -4.55 -2.93 6.74
C LEU A 48 -5.49 -1.76 6.46
N GLY A 49 -6.22 -1.29 7.48
CA GLY A 49 -7.11 -0.14 7.35
C GLY A 49 -6.37 1.15 7.03
N SER A 50 -5.23 1.41 7.65
CA SER A 50 -4.41 2.59 7.36
C SER A 50 -3.80 2.52 5.96
N MET A 51 -3.33 1.34 5.51
CA MET A 51 -2.86 1.17 4.12
C MET A 51 -3.95 1.53 3.11
N VAL A 52 -5.14 0.95 3.26
CA VAL A 52 -6.28 1.19 2.36
C VAL A 52 -6.69 2.67 2.41
N SER A 53 -6.68 3.27 3.60
CA SER A 53 -7.00 4.70 3.78
C SER A 53 -5.98 5.60 3.07
N PHE A 54 -4.68 5.35 3.24
CA PHE A 54 -3.62 6.08 2.54
C PHE A 54 -3.76 5.95 1.03
N THR A 55 -4.08 4.75 0.52
CA THR A 55 -4.29 4.54 -0.91
C THR A 55 -5.51 5.30 -1.43
N ILE A 56 -6.65 5.26 -0.73
CA ILE A 56 -7.84 6.00 -1.15
C ILE A 56 -7.57 7.51 -1.17
N LEU A 57 -6.98 8.04 -0.09
CA LEU A 57 -6.62 9.46 -0.02
C LEU A 57 -5.64 9.83 -1.13
N TYR A 58 -4.63 9.00 -1.40
CA TYR A 58 -3.68 9.23 -2.49
C TYR A 58 -4.42 9.36 -3.84
N LEU A 59 -5.34 8.44 -4.14
CA LEU A 59 -6.09 8.46 -5.40
C LEU A 59 -7.00 9.69 -5.52
N LEU A 60 -7.61 10.13 -4.42
CA LEU A 60 -8.41 11.35 -4.36
C LEU A 60 -7.56 12.60 -4.65
N PHE A 61 -6.43 12.76 -3.96
CA PHE A 61 -5.54 13.90 -4.16
C PHE A 61 -4.84 13.88 -5.52
N PHE A 62 -4.47 12.70 -6.03
CA PHE A 62 -3.94 12.55 -7.39
C PHE A 62 -4.97 12.97 -8.44
N THR A 63 -6.22 12.55 -8.30
CA THR A 63 -7.30 12.97 -9.22
C THR A 63 -7.52 14.48 -9.15
N LEU A 64 -7.57 15.04 -7.94
CA LEU A 64 -7.68 16.48 -7.74
C LEU A 64 -6.51 17.23 -8.40
N MET A 65 -5.29 16.74 -8.26
CA MET A 65 -4.10 17.31 -8.91
C MET A 65 -4.29 17.38 -10.44
N THR A 66 -4.73 16.27 -11.06
CA THR A 66 -4.95 16.23 -12.51
C THR A 66 -6.06 17.19 -12.95
N CYS A 67 -7.13 17.33 -12.18
CA CYS A 67 -8.20 18.28 -12.46
C CYS A 67 -7.70 19.73 -12.37
N ILE A 68 -6.96 20.08 -11.33
CA ILE A 68 -6.45 21.45 -11.16
C ILE A 68 -5.47 21.80 -12.28
N LEU A 69 -4.65 20.84 -12.69
CA LEU A 69 -3.72 21.02 -13.80
C LEU A 69 -4.44 21.23 -15.14
N GLU A 70 -5.59 20.57 -15.36
CA GLU A 70 -6.38 20.72 -16.59
C GLU A 70 -7.25 22.00 -16.61
N TRP A 71 -7.78 22.43 -15.46
CA TRP A 71 -8.85 23.45 -15.41
C TRP A 71 -8.46 24.79 -14.77
N VAL A 72 -7.52 24.77 -13.81
CA VAL A 72 -7.18 25.94 -12.98
C VAL A 72 -5.78 26.48 -13.30
N GLU A 73 -4.88 25.63 -13.78
CA GLU A 73 -3.49 25.96 -14.17
C GLU A 73 -2.67 26.65 -13.07
N SER A 74 -3.04 26.47 -11.80
CA SER A 74 -2.32 27.08 -10.68
C SER A 74 -1.13 26.22 -10.22
N PHE A 75 0.09 26.69 -10.50
CA PHE A 75 1.33 26.00 -10.12
C PHE A 75 1.47 25.81 -8.60
N VAL A 76 1.12 26.84 -7.81
CA VAL A 76 1.21 26.79 -6.33
C VAL A 76 0.31 25.68 -5.78
N VAL A 77 -0.95 25.62 -6.23
CA VAL A 77 -1.91 24.62 -5.75
C VAL A 77 -1.50 23.21 -6.15
N VAL A 78 -0.96 23.03 -7.35
CA VAL A 78 -0.41 21.74 -7.81
C VAL A 78 0.73 21.27 -6.91
N ASN A 79 1.68 22.15 -6.53
CA ASN A 79 2.78 21.79 -5.65
C ASN A 79 2.32 21.45 -4.22
N ILE A 80 1.33 22.15 -3.69
CA ILE A 80 0.72 21.82 -2.38
C ILE A 80 0.10 20.42 -2.42
N ILE A 81 -0.66 20.10 -3.46
CA ILE A 81 -1.26 18.78 -3.61
C ILE A 81 -0.18 17.71 -3.80
N TYR A 82 0.88 18.02 -4.55
CA TYR A 82 2.02 17.12 -4.73
C TYR A 82 2.71 16.78 -3.40
N ALA A 83 2.90 17.76 -2.50
CA ALA A 83 3.42 17.52 -1.15
C ALA A 83 2.52 16.55 -0.36
N ILE A 84 1.19 16.74 -0.44
CA ILE A 84 0.21 15.84 0.20
C ILE A 84 0.28 14.43 -0.40
N VAL A 85 0.36 14.30 -1.73
CA VAL A 85 0.48 13.02 -2.42
C VAL A 85 1.74 12.28 -1.97
N THR A 86 2.86 12.98 -1.86
CA THR A 86 4.15 12.42 -1.40
C THR A 86 4.05 11.94 0.05
N PHE A 87 3.43 12.72 0.94
CA PHE A 87 3.12 12.34 2.32
C PHE A 87 2.31 11.03 2.38
N LEU A 88 1.23 10.93 1.59
CA LEU A 88 0.36 9.76 1.57
C LEU A 88 1.10 8.51 1.06
N THR A 89 1.95 8.66 0.04
CA THR A 89 2.77 7.55 -0.46
C THR A 89 3.79 7.07 0.56
N ARG A 90 4.48 7.97 1.27
CA ARG A 90 5.43 7.61 2.34
C ARG A 90 4.74 6.92 3.51
N GLY A 91 3.59 7.42 3.95
CA GLY A 91 2.77 6.76 4.97
C GLY A 91 2.30 5.36 4.55
N ASN A 92 1.95 5.17 3.28
CA ASN A 92 1.60 3.86 2.74
C ASN A 92 2.79 2.88 2.79
N MET A 93 3.98 3.33 2.41
CA MET A 93 5.21 2.54 2.45
C MET A 93 5.56 2.07 3.86
N THR A 94 5.61 2.98 4.83
CA THR A 94 5.99 2.61 6.20
C THR A 94 4.95 1.73 6.85
N THR A 95 3.66 1.96 6.59
CA THR A 95 2.61 1.06 7.06
C THR A 95 2.85 -0.38 6.56
N TYR A 96 3.31 -0.55 5.31
CA TYR A 96 3.65 -1.87 4.79
C TYR A 96 4.90 -2.46 5.46
N VAL A 97 5.93 -1.64 5.73
CA VAL A 97 7.13 -2.06 6.49
C VAL A 97 6.70 -2.64 7.83
N TRP A 98 5.82 -1.95 8.56
CA TRP A 98 5.30 -2.41 9.84
C TRP A 98 4.42 -3.66 9.72
N LEU A 99 3.69 -3.81 8.62
CA LEU A 99 2.96 -5.05 8.30
C LEU A 99 3.91 -6.23 8.11
N MET A 100 5.01 -6.06 7.39
CA MET A 100 6.02 -7.12 7.19
C MET A 100 6.77 -7.44 8.49
N PHE A 101 7.11 -6.43 9.27
CA PHE A 101 7.69 -6.61 10.60
C PHE A 101 6.74 -7.38 11.53
N TYR A 102 5.44 -7.05 11.52
CA TYR A 102 4.43 -7.77 12.27
C TYR A 102 4.36 -9.25 11.87
N TYR A 103 4.36 -9.56 10.57
CA TYR A 103 4.37 -10.94 10.10
C TYR A 103 5.63 -11.69 10.51
N TYR A 104 6.80 -11.05 10.42
CA TYR A 104 8.06 -11.63 10.89
C TYR A 104 7.99 -12.06 12.36
N ILE A 105 7.59 -11.15 13.26
CA ILE A 105 7.47 -11.43 14.70
C ILE A 105 6.43 -12.52 15.01
N MET A 106 5.36 -12.60 14.21
CA MET A 106 4.29 -13.59 14.40
C MET A 106 4.65 -14.98 13.86
N ILE A 107 5.32 -15.06 12.71
CA ILE A 107 5.63 -16.32 12.01
C ILE A 107 6.90 -16.95 12.56
N VAL A 108 7.97 -16.17 12.75
CA VAL A 108 9.27 -16.71 13.17
C VAL A 108 9.27 -16.96 14.69
N PRO A 109 9.55 -18.18 15.16
CA PRO A 109 9.69 -18.48 16.58
C PRO A 109 10.99 -17.85 17.09
N SER A 110 10.86 -16.92 18.03
CA SER A 110 11.99 -16.25 18.65
C SER A 110 12.45 -16.98 19.92
N GLN A 111 13.74 -17.29 19.98
CA GLN A 111 14.40 -17.83 21.19
C GLN A 111 15.07 -16.72 22.02
N GLN A 112 15.27 -15.54 21.44
CA GLN A 112 15.90 -14.40 22.10
C GLN A 112 14.90 -13.65 22.99
N VAL A 113 15.34 -13.29 24.20
CA VAL A 113 14.53 -12.59 25.21
C VAL A 113 13.93 -11.27 24.68
N LEU A 114 14.71 -10.51 23.90
CA LEU A 114 14.26 -9.24 23.30
C LEU A 114 13.11 -9.45 22.31
N LEU A 115 13.24 -10.42 21.39
CA LEU A 115 12.19 -10.71 20.41
C LEU A 115 10.93 -11.29 21.07
N LEU A 116 11.07 -12.04 22.16
CA LEU A 116 9.94 -12.50 22.96
C LEU A 116 9.22 -11.32 23.65
N TRP A 117 9.98 -10.35 24.17
CA TRP A 117 9.41 -9.13 24.74
C TRP A 117 8.67 -8.30 23.68
N VAL A 118 9.29 -8.09 22.51
CA VAL A 118 8.66 -7.41 21.36
C VAL A 118 7.38 -8.11 20.97
N LYS A 119 7.38 -9.45 20.87
CA LYS A 119 6.19 -10.23 20.54
C LYS A 119 5.05 -10.04 21.54
N LYS A 120 5.36 -9.92 22.84
CA LYS A 120 4.37 -9.64 23.91
C LYS A 120 3.82 -8.21 23.86
N LYS A 121 4.58 -7.24 23.36
CA LYS A 121 4.22 -5.81 23.31
C LYS A 121 4.00 -5.26 21.91
N ILE A 122 3.84 -6.14 20.92
CA ILE A 122 3.83 -5.79 19.49
C ILE A 122 2.74 -4.77 19.12
N GLN A 123 1.59 -4.82 19.77
CA GLN A 123 0.48 -3.88 19.51
C GLN A 123 0.88 -2.45 19.87
N SER A 124 1.45 -2.23 21.06
CA SER A 124 1.92 -0.92 21.50
C SER A 124 3.06 -0.41 20.62
N ILE A 125 3.97 -1.30 20.21
CA ILE A 125 5.10 -0.94 19.33
C ILE A 125 4.58 -0.47 17.97
N ILE A 126 3.64 -1.18 17.36
CA ILE A 126 3.06 -0.79 16.07
C ILE A 126 2.37 0.58 16.17
N TYR A 127 1.58 0.82 17.21
CA TYR A 127 0.92 2.12 17.37
C TYR A 127 1.90 3.27 17.57
N LEU A 128 2.94 3.06 18.38
CA LEU A 128 3.98 4.06 18.59
C LEU A 128 4.70 4.39 17.28
N MET A 129 5.03 3.37 16.48
CA MET A 129 5.70 3.55 15.21
C MET A 129 4.81 4.24 14.17
N MET A 130 3.53 3.86 14.08
CA MET A 130 2.57 4.56 13.20
C MET A 130 2.37 6.03 13.62
N LEU A 131 2.41 6.32 14.91
CA LEU A 131 2.33 7.70 15.41
C LEU A 131 3.60 8.49 15.07
N LEU A 132 4.78 7.87 15.24
CA LEU A 132 6.06 8.45 14.86
C LEU A 132 6.12 8.76 13.35
N ASP A 133 5.71 7.81 12.51
CA ASP A 133 5.59 7.98 11.06
C ASP A 133 4.72 9.20 10.72
N GLY A 134 3.56 9.28 11.37
CA GLY A 134 2.63 10.39 11.19
C GLY A 134 3.27 11.75 11.52
N VAL A 135 3.99 11.86 12.64
CA VAL A 135 4.67 13.09 13.04
C VAL A 135 5.78 13.48 12.07
N ILE A 136 6.62 12.52 11.67
CA ILE A 136 7.76 12.77 10.76
C ILE A 136 7.24 13.25 9.40
N PHE A 137 6.33 12.51 8.78
CA PHE A 137 5.89 12.83 7.42
C PHE A 137 4.94 14.02 7.38
N LEU A 138 4.10 14.21 8.40
CA LEU A 138 3.26 15.41 8.48
C LEU A 138 4.11 16.66 8.70
N GLY A 139 5.14 16.56 9.54
CA GLY A 139 6.09 17.65 9.76
C GLY A 139 6.78 18.10 8.47
N GLU A 140 7.27 17.14 7.68
CA GLU A 140 7.86 17.41 6.37
C GLU A 140 6.85 18.04 5.39
N ALA A 141 5.64 17.48 5.28
CA ALA A 141 4.61 18.02 4.40
C ALA A 141 4.22 19.46 4.77
N CYS A 142 4.06 19.74 6.05
CA CYS A 142 3.79 21.09 6.55
C CYS A 142 4.92 22.05 6.20
N PHE A 143 6.17 21.63 6.38
CA PHE A 143 7.34 22.45 6.05
C PHE A 143 7.39 22.77 4.55
N GLN A 144 7.19 21.77 3.70
CA GLN A 144 7.14 21.97 2.24
C GLN A 144 6.03 22.92 1.81
N ILE A 145 4.83 22.82 2.41
CA ILE A 145 3.72 23.71 2.10
C ILE A 145 4.05 25.16 2.50
N ILE A 146 4.64 25.36 3.68
CA ILE A 146 5.06 26.69 4.14
C ILE A 146 6.10 27.27 3.18
N TYR A 147 7.10 26.47 2.78
CA TYR A 147 8.11 26.87 1.81
C TYR A 147 7.49 27.29 0.47
N ILE A 148 6.59 26.49 -0.09
CA ILE A 148 5.89 26.79 -1.35
C ILE A 148 5.11 28.11 -1.24
N MET A 149 4.41 28.32 -0.12
CA MET A 149 3.62 29.53 0.10
C MET A 149 4.50 30.76 0.25
N ASP A 150 5.62 30.68 0.98
CA ASP A 150 6.52 31.80 1.20
C ASP A 150 7.28 32.17 -0.07
N TYR A 151 7.79 31.16 -0.79
CA TYR A 151 8.42 31.33 -2.10
C TYR A 151 7.49 32.04 -3.10
N SER A 152 6.21 31.68 -3.10
CA SER A 152 5.21 32.33 -3.97
C SER A 152 4.90 33.79 -3.59
N ARG A 153 5.18 34.21 -2.34
CA ARG A 153 4.90 35.56 -1.83
C ARG A 153 6.12 36.49 -1.88
N PHE A 154 7.32 35.97 -1.64
CA PHE A 154 8.54 36.78 -1.48
C PHE A 154 9.65 36.27 -2.40
N TYR A 155 9.52 36.51 -3.69
CA TYR A 155 10.43 36.05 -4.75
C TYR A 155 11.90 36.55 -4.62
N ASN A 156 12.29 37.33 -3.60
CA ASN A 156 13.54 38.11 -3.63
C ASN A 156 14.30 38.30 -2.29
N GLY A 157 13.99 37.59 -1.19
CA GLY A 157 14.47 38.01 0.14
C GLY A 157 15.14 36.99 1.08
N THR A 158 14.77 35.71 1.04
CA THR A 158 15.09 34.74 2.12
C THR A 158 15.42 33.32 1.64
N GLU A 159 15.76 33.15 0.35
CA GLU A 159 15.91 31.82 -0.29
C GLU A 159 16.94 30.90 0.40
N SER A 160 18.08 31.42 0.85
CA SER A 160 19.19 30.55 1.30
C SER A 160 18.93 29.77 2.58
N VAL A 161 18.19 30.32 3.54
CA VAL A 161 17.96 29.66 4.86
C VAL A 161 16.91 28.55 4.75
N TYR A 162 15.88 28.77 3.93
CA TYR A 162 14.82 27.78 3.74
C TYR A 162 15.29 26.59 2.93
N ASP A 163 16.15 26.80 1.93
CA ASP A 163 16.72 25.73 1.11
C ASP A 163 17.56 24.76 1.95
N GLU A 164 18.40 25.27 2.86
CA GLU A 164 19.22 24.41 3.74
C GLU A 164 18.36 23.55 4.69
N ILE A 165 17.31 24.15 5.26
CA ILE A 165 16.40 23.44 6.17
C ILE A 165 15.56 22.41 5.40
N ASP A 166 15.07 22.74 4.20
CA ASP A 166 14.33 21.80 3.35
C ASP A 166 15.19 20.59 2.98
N ILE A 167 16.43 20.82 2.54
CA ILE A 167 17.40 19.77 2.23
C ILE A 167 17.68 18.90 3.45
N ALA A 168 17.82 19.50 4.64
CA ALA A 168 18.05 18.75 5.88
C ALA A 168 16.85 17.86 6.24
N PHE A 169 15.63 18.39 6.24
CA PHE A 169 14.41 17.62 6.51
C PHE A 169 14.20 16.51 5.47
N PHE A 170 14.36 16.83 4.18
CA PHE A 170 14.34 15.85 3.11
C PHE A 170 15.36 14.74 3.36
N SER A 171 16.60 15.08 3.71
CA SER A 171 17.67 14.11 3.99
C SER A 171 17.32 13.21 5.18
N ILE A 172 16.82 13.77 6.28
CA ILE A 172 16.39 13.03 7.47
C ILE A 172 15.29 12.03 7.11
N VAL A 173 14.27 12.47 6.37
CA VAL A 173 13.16 11.61 5.95
C VAL A 173 13.64 10.51 5.02
N ASN A 174 14.52 10.80 4.06
CA ASN A 174 15.06 9.76 3.19
C ASN A 174 15.88 8.73 3.97
N ILE A 175 16.76 9.17 4.87
CA ILE A 175 17.51 8.27 5.76
C ILE A 175 16.55 7.38 6.57
N TYR A 176 15.49 7.96 7.12
CA TYR A 176 14.45 7.21 7.82
C TYR A 176 13.78 6.16 6.92
N MET A 177 13.43 6.53 5.69
CA MET A 177 12.85 5.61 4.70
C MET A 177 13.81 4.47 4.32
N PHE A 178 15.11 4.75 4.18
CA PHE A 178 16.13 3.72 3.98
C PHE A 178 16.19 2.75 5.17
N LEU A 179 16.15 3.26 6.41
CA LEU A 179 16.11 2.41 7.61
C LEU A 179 14.86 1.52 7.63
N CYS A 180 13.69 2.07 7.27
CA CYS A 180 12.46 1.29 7.13
C CYS A 180 12.58 0.19 6.07
N LEU A 181 13.23 0.46 4.92
CA LEU A 181 13.52 -0.56 3.93
C LEU A 181 14.41 -1.67 4.48
N PHE A 182 15.46 -1.34 5.23
CA PHE A 182 16.31 -2.36 5.86
C PHE A 182 15.49 -3.25 6.80
N VAL A 183 14.64 -2.66 7.65
CA VAL A 183 13.74 -3.42 8.54
C VAL A 183 12.83 -4.35 7.74
N MET A 184 12.25 -3.87 6.65
CA MET A 184 11.40 -4.67 5.78
C MET A 184 12.16 -5.82 5.13
N MET A 185 13.35 -5.56 4.56
CA MET A 185 14.17 -6.57 3.89
C MET A 185 14.65 -7.65 4.86
N ILE A 186 15.12 -7.27 6.05
CA ILE A 186 15.50 -8.22 7.11
C ILE A 186 14.29 -9.08 7.51
N SER A 187 13.13 -8.45 7.72
CA SER A 187 11.90 -9.14 8.10
C SER A 187 11.45 -10.14 7.04
N CYS A 188 11.44 -9.72 5.76
CA CYS A 188 11.08 -10.57 4.63
C CYS A 188 12.07 -11.74 4.46
N PHE A 189 13.38 -11.46 4.52
CA PHE A 189 14.41 -12.49 4.37
C PHE A 189 14.36 -13.51 5.51
N ALA A 190 14.25 -13.06 6.75
CA ALA A 190 14.17 -13.93 7.92
C ALA A 190 12.90 -14.81 7.87
N THR A 191 11.76 -14.24 7.49
CA THR A 191 10.50 -14.99 7.31
C THR A 191 10.63 -16.04 6.21
N THR A 192 11.22 -15.67 5.06
CA THR A 192 11.44 -16.58 3.92
C THR A 192 12.37 -17.73 4.28
N HIS A 193 13.50 -17.42 4.91
CA HIS A 193 14.48 -18.41 5.32
C HIS A 193 13.88 -19.40 6.33
N TYR A 194 13.14 -18.88 7.33
CA TYR A 194 12.43 -19.72 8.29
C TYR A 194 11.42 -20.64 7.60
N LEU A 195 10.60 -20.09 6.70
CA LEU A 195 9.56 -20.84 6.02
C LEU A 195 10.14 -21.93 5.11
N ASN A 196 11.19 -21.63 4.36
CA ASN A 196 11.89 -22.60 3.51
C ASN A 196 12.49 -23.75 4.36
N LYS A 197 13.15 -23.42 5.48
CA LYS A 197 13.68 -24.43 6.41
C LYS A 197 12.56 -25.29 6.99
N HIS A 198 11.45 -24.67 7.40
CA HIS A 198 10.29 -25.38 7.94
C HIS A 198 9.65 -26.30 6.90
N MET A 199 9.52 -25.86 5.65
CA MET A 199 9.03 -26.66 4.53
C MET A 199 9.91 -27.88 4.25
N LYS A 200 11.24 -27.71 4.20
CA LYS A 200 12.18 -28.82 3.99
C LYS A 200 12.09 -29.87 5.11
N SER A 201 11.94 -29.41 6.36
CA SER A 201 11.77 -30.30 7.50
C SER A 201 10.43 -31.05 7.46
N LEU A 202 9.38 -30.42 6.95
CA LEU A 202 8.06 -31.01 6.81
C LEU A 202 7.97 -31.96 5.62
N SER A 203 8.64 -31.69 4.49
CA SER A 203 8.72 -32.66 3.38
C SER A 203 9.47 -33.93 3.78
N ALA A 204 10.35 -33.84 4.78
CA ALA A 204 11.06 -34.98 5.34
C ALA A 204 10.21 -35.77 6.36
N SER A 205 9.14 -35.20 6.92
CA SER A 205 8.22 -35.87 7.85
C SER A 205 6.87 -36.14 7.19
N VAL A 206 6.55 -37.41 6.96
CA VAL A 206 5.31 -37.84 6.28
C VAL A 206 4.08 -37.40 7.09
N GLY A 207 3.50 -36.24 6.78
CA GLY A 207 2.33 -35.71 7.48
C GLY A 207 1.58 -34.61 6.70
N SER A 208 0.43 -34.97 6.11
CA SER A 208 -0.37 -34.16 5.18
C SER A 208 -1.24 -33.06 5.79
N LEU A 209 -1.09 -32.73 7.07
CA LEU A 209 -2.07 -31.91 7.82
C LEU A 209 -1.82 -30.38 7.81
N SER A 210 -0.70 -29.88 7.27
CA SER A 210 -0.30 -28.46 7.38
C SER A 210 -0.51 -27.60 6.11
N ASN A 211 -1.09 -28.17 5.05
CA ASN A 211 -0.99 -27.60 3.70
C ASN A 211 -1.64 -26.21 3.55
N SER A 212 -2.79 -25.94 4.20
CA SER A 212 -3.52 -24.67 4.05
C SER A 212 -2.86 -23.48 4.77
N ARG A 213 -2.43 -23.68 6.03
CA ARG A 213 -1.72 -22.64 6.81
C ARG A 213 -0.36 -22.32 6.19
N LEU A 214 0.34 -23.35 5.71
CA LEU A 214 1.62 -23.21 5.03
C LEU A 214 1.46 -22.42 3.71
N HIS A 215 0.47 -22.75 2.88
CA HIS A 215 0.16 -22.00 1.67
C HIS A 215 -0.18 -20.52 1.95
N SER A 216 -0.86 -20.24 3.06
CA SER A 216 -1.10 -18.85 3.49
C SER A 216 0.20 -18.12 3.83
N GLN A 217 1.10 -18.76 4.58
CA GLN A 217 2.38 -18.17 4.98
C GLN A 217 3.33 -17.96 3.78
N ILE A 218 3.37 -18.90 2.83
CA ILE A 218 4.17 -18.78 1.60
C ILE A 218 3.68 -17.59 0.80
N ARG A 219 2.38 -17.45 0.62
CA ARG A 219 1.78 -16.35 -0.13
C ARG A 219 2.11 -14.99 0.47
N VAL A 220 1.90 -14.83 1.78
CA VAL A 220 2.22 -13.58 2.49
C VAL A 220 3.70 -13.24 2.32
N THR A 221 4.57 -14.23 2.37
CA THR A 221 6.02 -14.06 2.12
C THR A 221 6.31 -13.63 0.68
N VAL A 222 5.71 -14.27 -0.33
CA VAL A 222 5.89 -13.91 -1.75
C VAL A 222 5.43 -12.48 -2.01
N THR A 223 4.25 -12.11 -1.52
CA THR A 223 3.77 -10.72 -1.62
C THR A 223 4.59 -9.75 -0.80
N GLY A 224 5.22 -10.21 0.28
CA GLY A 224 6.18 -9.43 1.07
C GLY A 224 7.48 -9.13 0.31
N ILE A 225 8.03 -10.11 -0.41
CA ILE A 225 9.20 -9.92 -1.28
C ILE A 225 8.85 -9.00 -2.45
N ALA A 226 7.73 -9.25 -3.12
CA ALA A 226 7.26 -8.41 -4.22
C ALA A 226 7.09 -6.96 -3.77
N GLN A 227 6.48 -6.75 -2.61
CA GLN A 227 6.40 -5.40 -2.05
C GLN A 227 7.78 -4.85 -1.67
N GLY A 228 8.67 -5.64 -1.09
CA GLY A 228 10.03 -5.20 -0.76
C GLY A 228 10.73 -4.63 -1.99
N GLY A 229 10.57 -5.28 -3.14
CA GLY A 229 11.03 -4.78 -4.44
C GLY A 229 10.36 -3.47 -4.84
N LEU A 230 9.04 -3.37 -4.75
CA LEU A 230 8.31 -2.13 -5.07
C LEU A 230 8.73 -0.95 -4.17
N CYS A 231 8.81 -1.17 -2.86
CA CYS A 231 9.26 -0.17 -1.90
C CYS A 231 10.72 0.23 -2.18
N PHE A 232 11.61 -0.73 -2.44
CA PHE A 232 13.00 -0.44 -2.79
C PHE A 232 13.11 0.45 -4.03
N LEU A 233 12.45 0.07 -5.12
CA LEU A 233 12.46 0.85 -6.37
C LEU A 233 11.93 2.27 -6.14
N CYS A 234 10.83 2.41 -5.41
CA CYS A 234 10.21 3.72 -5.20
C CYS A 234 11.02 4.61 -4.24
N THR A 235 11.62 4.05 -3.18
CA THR A 235 12.51 4.81 -2.29
C THR A 235 13.81 5.19 -2.96
N MET A 236 14.36 4.35 -3.87
CA MET A 236 15.54 4.74 -4.66
C MET A 236 15.22 5.84 -5.67
N TRP A 237 14.00 5.85 -6.20
CA TRP A 237 13.56 6.84 -7.18
C TRP A 237 13.49 8.27 -6.61
N ASN A 238 13.07 8.43 -5.35
CA ASN A 238 12.94 9.74 -4.71
C ASN A 238 14.24 10.58 -4.67
N PRO A 239 15.38 10.07 -4.16
CA PRO A 239 16.64 10.80 -4.19
C PRO A 239 17.16 10.96 -5.62
N LEU A 240 16.96 9.98 -6.52
CA LEU A 240 17.33 10.13 -7.93
C LEU A 240 16.60 11.29 -8.61
N TYR A 241 15.30 11.46 -8.32
CA TYR A 241 14.51 12.57 -8.81
C TYR A 241 15.06 13.92 -8.30
N VAL A 242 15.36 14.02 -7.01
CA VAL A 242 15.91 15.25 -6.41
C VAL A 242 17.33 15.55 -6.91
N ILE A 243 18.19 14.54 -7.05
CA ILE A 243 19.53 14.70 -7.64
C ILE A 243 19.41 15.18 -9.10
N SER A 244 18.44 14.67 -9.87
CA SER A 244 18.20 15.15 -11.24
C SER A 244 17.73 16.60 -11.27
N TYR A 245 17.00 17.05 -10.25
CA TYR A 245 16.62 18.46 -10.12
C TYR A 245 17.86 19.34 -9.91
N PHE A 246 18.76 18.95 -9.00
CA PHE A 246 20.01 19.68 -8.75
C PHE A 246 21.00 19.66 -9.93
N LEU A 247 20.98 18.61 -10.75
CA LEU A 247 21.84 18.48 -11.94
C LEU A 247 21.25 19.13 -13.20
N SER A 248 20.10 19.82 -13.09
CA SER A 248 19.50 20.59 -14.19
C SER A 248 20.41 21.79 -14.51
N PRO A 249 21.17 21.76 -15.62
CA PRO A 249 20.61 21.54 -16.97
C PRO A 249 21.01 20.25 -17.69
N TYR A 250 21.86 19.40 -17.11
CA TYR A 250 22.46 18.26 -17.81
C TYR A 250 21.54 17.04 -17.90
N PHE A 251 20.72 16.82 -16.87
CA PHE A 251 19.88 15.65 -16.77
C PHE A 251 18.69 15.93 -15.85
N TYR A 252 17.47 15.92 -16.38
CA TYR A 252 16.25 16.27 -15.65
C TYR A 252 15.16 15.22 -15.88
N PHE A 253 14.63 14.66 -14.79
CA PHE A 253 13.42 13.85 -14.86
C PHE A 253 12.19 14.73 -14.74
N ASP A 254 11.27 14.55 -15.68
CA ASP A 254 10.00 15.27 -15.67
C ASP A 254 9.11 14.80 -14.48
N ALA A 255 8.41 15.74 -13.84
CA ALA A 255 7.49 15.47 -12.73
C ALA A 255 6.41 14.43 -13.09
N TYR A 256 6.01 14.35 -14.36
CA TYR A 256 5.09 13.32 -14.86
C TYR A 256 5.66 11.92 -14.68
N ILE A 257 6.97 11.73 -14.90
CA ILE A 257 7.63 10.43 -14.74
C ILE A 257 7.62 10.05 -13.25
N HIS A 258 7.94 10.99 -12.37
CA HIS A 258 7.91 10.76 -10.93
C HIS A 258 6.53 10.30 -10.45
N ILE A 259 5.49 11.00 -10.86
CA ILE A 259 4.10 10.65 -10.55
C ILE A 259 3.71 9.27 -11.12
N THR A 260 4.18 8.91 -12.32
CA THR A 260 3.98 7.57 -12.88
C THR A 260 4.62 6.49 -11.99
N VAL A 261 5.82 6.73 -11.46
CA VAL A 261 6.47 5.79 -10.52
C VAL A 261 5.64 5.62 -9.25
N LEU A 262 5.14 6.72 -8.66
CA LEU A 262 4.27 6.66 -7.47
C LEU A 262 2.97 5.90 -7.75
N ASN A 263 2.34 6.14 -8.91
CA ASN A 263 1.13 5.43 -9.32
C ASN A 263 1.36 3.93 -9.52
N LEU A 264 2.49 3.56 -10.14
CA LEU A 264 2.87 2.16 -10.30
C LEU A 264 3.11 1.49 -8.94
N TYR A 265 3.78 2.18 -8.02
CA TYR A 265 3.96 1.72 -6.65
C TYR A 265 2.62 1.46 -5.93
N ILE A 266 1.70 2.43 -5.95
CA ILE A 266 0.38 2.31 -5.31
C ILE A 266 -0.45 1.19 -5.95
N SER A 267 -0.40 1.07 -7.28
CA SER A 267 -1.09 0.00 -8.00
C SER A 267 -0.54 -1.38 -7.64
N GLY A 268 0.80 -1.54 -7.66
CA GLY A 268 1.45 -2.78 -7.27
C GLY A 268 1.16 -3.15 -5.81
N THR A 269 1.12 -2.16 -4.92
CA THR A 269 0.74 -2.35 -3.52
C THR A 269 -0.69 -2.82 -3.37
N THR A 270 -1.63 -2.24 -4.12
CA THR A 270 -3.05 -2.64 -4.13
C THR A 270 -3.21 -4.11 -4.56
N VAL A 271 -2.51 -4.51 -5.61
CA VAL A 271 -2.49 -5.91 -6.09
C VAL A 271 -1.86 -6.83 -5.05
N ASN A 272 -0.71 -6.47 -4.49
CA ASN A 272 -0.03 -7.25 -3.44
C ASN A 272 -0.91 -7.43 -2.21
N LEU A 273 -1.65 -6.39 -1.81
CA LEU A 273 -2.58 -6.44 -0.70
C LEU A 273 -3.74 -7.41 -0.99
N GLY A 274 -4.37 -7.32 -2.16
CA GLY A 274 -5.46 -8.21 -2.56
C GLY A 274 -5.04 -9.68 -2.66
N VAL A 275 -3.85 -9.95 -3.21
CA VAL A 275 -3.32 -11.32 -3.35
C VAL A 275 -2.79 -11.85 -2.02
N GLY A 276 -2.08 -11.02 -1.26
CA GLY A 276 -1.35 -11.40 -0.05
C GLY A 276 -2.24 -11.67 1.15
N GLN A 277 -3.33 -10.91 1.28
CA GLN A 277 -4.23 -11.02 2.42
C GLN A 277 -5.29 -12.10 2.22
N THR A 278 -5.31 -13.10 3.11
CA THR A 278 -6.34 -14.15 3.10
C THR A 278 -7.74 -13.58 3.28
N LEU A 279 -7.89 -12.55 4.12
CA LEU A 279 -9.15 -11.88 4.40
C LEU A 279 -9.83 -11.40 3.11
N PHE A 280 -9.11 -10.67 2.26
CA PHE A 280 -9.67 -10.11 1.03
C PHE A 280 -10.02 -11.21 0.02
N ARG A 281 -9.19 -12.25 -0.08
CA ARG A 281 -9.44 -13.37 -0.98
C ARG A 281 -10.68 -14.17 -0.59
N GLU A 282 -10.79 -14.57 0.67
CA GLU A 282 -11.94 -15.35 1.16
C GLU A 282 -13.25 -14.58 0.94
N ARG A 283 -13.22 -13.27 1.18
CA ARG A 283 -14.36 -12.39 0.90
C ARG A 283 -14.68 -12.29 -0.58
N ALA A 284 -13.66 -12.17 -1.45
CA ALA A 284 -13.87 -12.14 -2.89
C ALA A 284 -14.54 -13.43 -3.39
N VAL A 285 -14.14 -14.59 -2.86
CA VAL A 285 -14.78 -15.88 -3.18
C VAL A 285 -16.23 -15.91 -2.73
N HIS A 286 -16.53 -15.49 -1.49
CA HIS A 286 -17.92 -15.45 -1.00
C HIS A 286 -18.82 -14.49 -1.79
N VAL A 287 -18.31 -13.31 -2.16
CA VAL A 287 -19.05 -12.35 -2.99
C VAL A 287 -19.29 -12.94 -4.38
N TRP A 288 -18.28 -13.58 -4.97
CA TRP A 288 -18.42 -14.25 -6.26
C TRP A 288 -19.45 -15.38 -6.23
N GLU A 289 -19.45 -16.20 -5.18
CA GLU A 289 -20.45 -17.26 -4.98
C GLU A 289 -21.87 -16.69 -4.83
N ALA A 290 -22.03 -15.58 -4.12
CA ALA A 290 -23.32 -14.89 -3.98
C ALA A 290 -23.82 -14.35 -5.33
N VAL A 291 -22.94 -13.70 -6.09
CA VAL A 291 -23.25 -13.19 -7.44
C VAL A 291 -23.62 -14.35 -8.38
N LYS A 292 -22.85 -15.45 -8.35
CA LYS A 292 -23.15 -16.65 -9.15
C LYS A 292 -24.52 -17.22 -8.80
N LYS A 293 -24.87 -17.29 -7.51
CA LYS A 293 -26.22 -17.74 -7.08
C LYS A 293 -27.31 -16.85 -7.67
N ILE A 294 -27.19 -15.53 -7.56
CA ILE A 294 -28.17 -14.57 -8.11
C ILE A 294 -28.32 -14.74 -9.63
N LEU A 295 -27.20 -14.83 -10.35
CA LEU A 295 -27.18 -15.02 -11.81
C LEU A 295 -27.77 -16.38 -12.24
N CYS A 296 -27.51 -17.45 -11.48
CA CYS A 296 -28.05 -18.78 -11.75
C CYS A 296 -29.54 -18.88 -11.39
N THR A 297 -30.01 -18.20 -10.35
CA THR A 297 -31.45 -18.11 -10.03
C THR A 297 -32.24 -17.26 -11.02
N GLY A 298 -31.57 -16.40 -11.80
CA GLY A 298 -32.18 -15.69 -12.94
C GLY A 298 -32.44 -16.58 -14.18
N LYS A 299 -31.94 -17.83 -14.17
CA LYS A 299 -32.35 -18.89 -15.11
C LYS A 299 -33.13 -19.94 -14.33
N ALA A 300 -34.40 -19.69 -14.06
CA ALA A 300 -35.26 -20.73 -13.51
C ALA A 300 -35.39 -21.89 -14.51
N PRO A 301 -35.16 -23.16 -14.12
CA PRO A 301 -35.80 -24.26 -14.79
C PRO A 301 -37.31 -24.16 -14.56
N VAL A 302 -38.07 -24.39 -15.64
CA VAL A 302 -39.54 -24.48 -15.63
C VAL A 302 -39.97 -25.36 -14.45
N PRO A 303 -40.88 -24.90 -13.57
CA PRO A 303 -41.39 -25.74 -12.50
C PRO A 303 -42.19 -26.88 -13.14
N VAL A 304 -41.79 -28.11 -12.85
CA VAL A 304 -42.59 -29.31 -13.09
C VAL A 304 -43.82 -29.18 -12.20
N ILE A 305 -44.96 -28.92 -12.84
CA ILE A 305 -46.27 -28.91 -12.21
C ILE A 305 -46.53 -30.31 -11.63
N GLU A 306 -46.96 -30.33 -10.38
CA GLU A 306 -47.46 -31.48 -9.65
C GLU A 306 -48.47 -32.30 -10.47
N SER A 307 -48.31 -33.62 -10.44
CA SER A 307 -49.48 -34.49 -10.36
C SER A 307 -49.38 -35.30 -9.06
N LEU A 308 -49.97 -34.72 -8.02
CA LEU A 308 -50.48 -35.41 -6.84
C LEU A 308 -51.54 -36.44 -7.30
N ALA A 309 -51.10 -37.67 -7.54
CA ALA A 309 -51.94 -38.85 -7.51
C ALA A 309 -51.02 -40.06 -7.31
N ASP A 310 -51.43 -40.97 -6.43
CA ASP A 310 -50.79 -42.26 -6.13
C ASP A 310 -49.55 -42.22 -5.22
N TYR A 311 -49.78 -42.21 -3.90
CA TYR A 311 -49.56 -43.42 -3.08
C TYR A 311 -50.05 -43.24 -1.62
N GLN A 312 -51.37 -43.13 -1.44
CA GLN A 312 -52.02 -43.76 -0.30
C GLN A 312 -52.41 -45.17 -0.74
N ARG A 313 -51.63 -46.19 -0.38
CA ARG A 313 -52.08 -47.58 -0.15
C ARG A 313 -50.88 -48.47 0.24
N LEU A 314 -50.99 -49.02 1.45
CA LEU A 314 -50.19 -50.12 2.05
C LEU A 314 -48.76 -49.76 2.45
#